data_AF-A0A1Y3U9B8-F1
#
_entry.id   AF-A0A1Y3U9B8-F1
#
_cell.length_a   1.000
_cell.length_b   1.000
_cell.length_c   1.000
_cell.angle_alpha   90.00
_cell.angle_beta   90.00
_cell.angle_gamma   90.00
#
_symmetry.space_group_name_H-M   'P 1'
#
loop_
_entity.id
_entity.type
_entity.pdbx_description
1 polymer ?
#
loop_
_entity_poly.entity_id
_entity_poly.type
_entity_poly.pdbx_seq_one_letter_code
_entity_poly.pdbx_strand_id
1 'polypeptide(L)' 'MNFNNANYTTLWDKAGFEREFGRSFDNSRDSVYAMNGDASYDFMVSGVNFYPRAGNLVVAISGAHTGPFRVNYIVVLG' A
#
# COMPACT_ATOMS: atom_id res chain seq x y z
N MET A 1 -8.73 -1.00 -6.34
CA MET A 1 -8.55 -0.29 -5.06
C MET A 1 -9.68 0.72 -4.88
N ASN A 2 -10.19 0.86 -3.66
CA ASN A 2 -11.22 1.85 -3.34
C ASN A 2 -10.53 3.09 -2.75
N PHE A 3 -10.74 4.26 -3.35
CA PHE A 3 -10.05 5.52 -3.01
C PHE A 3 -10.91 6.44 -2.13
N ASN A 4 -11.82 5.89 -1.32
CA ASN A 4 -12.76 6.67 -0.51
C ASN A 4 -12.12 7.48 0.63
N ASN A 5 -10.81 7.35 0.86
CA ASN A 5 -10.09 8.13 1.85
C ASN A 5 -8.94 8.89 1.19
N ALA A 6 -8.91 10.21 1.34
CA ALA A 6 -7.90 11.07 0.72
C ALA A 6 -6.48 10.83 1.27
N ASN A 7 -6.35 10.20 2.43
CA ASN A 7 -5.06 10.06 3.12
C ASN A 7 -4.53 8.62 3.13
N TYR A 8 -5.31 7.65 2.64
CA TYR A 8 -4.83 6.27 2.56
C TYR A 8 -5.66 5.42 1.60
N THR A 9 -5.05 4.36 1.10
CA THR A 9 -5.78 3.30 0.40
C THR A 9 -5.22 1.92 0.76
N THR A 10 -6.08 0.91 0.77
CA THR A 10 -5.65 -0.47 0.97
C THR A 10 -4.89 -0.94 -0.26
N LEU A 11 -3.62 -1.33 -0.08
CA LEU A 11 -2.78 -1.93 -1.12
C LEU A 11 -3.15 -3.40 -1.31
N TRP A 12 -3.12 -4.16 -0.22
CA TRP A 12 -3.64 -5.52 -0.18
C TRP A 12 -4.44 -5.73 1.11
N ASP A 13 -5.60 -6.37 0.99
CA ASP A 13 -6.19 -7.10 2.10
C ASP A 13 -5.53 -8.49 2.21
N LYS A 14 -5.84 -9.21 3.28
CA LYS A 14 -5.27 -10.54 3.53
C LYS A 14 -5.42 -11.47 2.31
N ALA A 15 -6.63 -11.58 1.78
CA ALA A 15 -6.92 -12.47 0.65
C ALA A 15 -6.25 -12.02 -0.65
N GLY A 16 -6.14 -10.71 -0.88
CA GLY A 16 -5.43 -10.12 -1.99
C GLY A 16 -3.94 -10.42 -1.95
N PHE A 17 -3.31 -10.27 -0.79
CA PHE A 17 -1.89 -10.60 -0.63
C PHE A 17 -1.64 -12.10 -0.83
N GLU A 18 -2.45 -12.96 -0.23
CA GLU A 18 -2.34 -14.42 -0.39
C GLU A 18 -2.53 -14.87 -1.83
N ARG A 19 -3.45 -14.24 -2.56
CA ARG A 19 -3.65 -14.51 -3.99
C ARG A 19 -2.47 -14.09 -4.86
N GLU A 20 -1.80 -12.99 -4.51
CA GLU A 20 -0.69 -12.46 -5.31
C GLU A 20 0.64 -13.16 -5.01
N PHE A 21 0.90 -13.50 -3.74
CA PHE A 21 2.19 -14.04 -3.30
C PHE A 21 2.12 -15.50 -2.82
N GLY A 22 0.94 -16.13 -2.82
CA GLY A 22 0.76 -17.54 -2.45
C GLY A 22 0.91 -17.85 -0.95
N ARG A 23 1.07 -16.82 -0.11
CA ARG A 23 1.20 -16.93 1.35
C ARG A 23 0.70 -15.68 2.06
N SER A 24 0.44 -15.78 3.36
CA SER A 24 0.13 -14.59 4.18
C SER A 24 1.37 -13.70 4.34
N PHE A 25 1.16 -12.39 4.52
CA PHE A 25 2.21 -11.44 4.87
C PHE A 25 2.76 -11.73 6.28
N ASP A 26 4.09 -11.80 6.41
CA ASP A 26 4.81 -11.99 7.67
C ASP A 26 5.47 -10.67 8.07
N ASN A 27 4.86 -9.92 8.99
CA ASN A 27 5.36 -8.62 9.42
C ASN A 27 6.67 -8.65 10.23
N SER A 28 7.23 -9.84 10.49
CA SER A 28 8.55 -9.99 11.12
C SER A 28 9.69 -10.14 10.12
N ARG A 29 9.38 -10.41 8.83
CA ARG A 29 10.39 -10.69 7.78
C ARG A 29 10.13 -9.95 6.49
N ASP A 30 8.88 -9.70 6.17
CA ASP A 30 8.47 -9.08 4.92
C ASP A 30 8.49 -7.57 5.01
N SER A 31 8.83 -6.94 3.90
CA SER A 31 8.81 -5.50 3.77
C SER A 31 8.17 -5.09 2.46
N VAL A 32 7.39 -4.02 2.52
CA VAL A 32 6.78 -3.39 1.35
C VAL A 32 7.18 -1.93 1.32
N TYR A 33 7.81 -1.53 0.22
CA TYR A 33 8.06 -0.14 -0.09
C TYR A 33 7.10 0.30 -1.19
N ALA A 34 6.51 1.48 -1.04
CA ALA A 34 5.63 2.08 -2.04
C ALA A 34 6.03 3.52 -2.30
N MET A 35 5.88 3.97 -3.54
CA MET A 35 6.24 5.30 -4.00
C MET A 35 5.21 5.85 -4.99
N ASN A 36 5.15 7.17 -5.09
CA ASN A 36 4.31 7.84 -6.07
C ASN A 36 4.80 7.48 -7.49
N GLY A 37 3.95 6.81 -8.27
CA GLY A 37 4.24 6.40 -9.64
C GLY A 37 3.94 7.47 -10.69
N ASP A 38 3.29 8.58 -10.30
CA ASP A 38 2.94 9.70 -11.18
C ASP A 38 4.00 10.82 -11.18
N ALA A 39 5.06 10.69 -10.38
CA ALA A 39 6.13 11.69 -10.25
C ALA A 39 5.60 13.11 -9.93
N SER A 40 4.46 13.20 -9.24
CA SER A 40 3.88 14.47 -8.78
C SER A 40 4.53 14.95 -7.48
N TYR A 41 4.70 16.25 -7.35
CA TYR A 41 5.14 16.92 -6.11
C TYR A 41 3.98 17.32 -5.19
N ASP A 42 2.74 17.30 -5.68
CA ASP A 42 1.56 17.78 -4.93
C ASP A 42 1.05 16.75 -3.91
N PHE A 43 1.42 15.49 -4.11
CA PHE A 43 1.07 14.38 -3.23
C PHE A 43 2.18 13.34 -3.20
N MET A 44 2.30 12.65 -2.08
CA MET A 44 3.36 11.68 -1.82
C MET A 44 2.81 10.43 -1.14
N VAL A 45 3.45 9.30 -1.45
CA VAL A 45 3.26 8.06 -0.70
C VAL A 45 4.24 8.09 0.47
N SER A 46 3.69 8.12 1.69
CA SER A 46 4.48 8.23 2.92
C SER A 46 5.01 6.87 3.40
N GLY A 47 4.42 5.78 2.93
CA GLY A 47 4.84 4.41 3.25
C GLY A 47 3.67 3.41 3.27
N VAL A 48 4.00 2.15 3.57
CA VAL A 48 3.03 1.06 3.73
C VAL A 48 3.00 0.62 5.19
N ASN A 49 1.80 0.55 5.76
CA ASN A 49 1.58 0.09 7.13
C ASN A 49 0.80 -1.22 7.13
N PHE A 50 1.27 -2.19 7.90
CA PHE A 50 0.53 -3.41 8.17
C PHE A 50 -0.36 -3.24 9.39
N TYR A 51 -1.63 -3.61 9.27
CA TYR A 51 -2.62 -3.60 10.35
C TYR A 51 -2.98 -5.03 10.74
N PRO A 52 -2.35 -5.60 11.80
CA PRO A 52 -2.43 -7.04 12.09
C PRO A 52 -3.83 -7.54 12.38
N ARG A 53 -4.65 -6.72 13.05
CA ARG A 53 -6.03 -7.10 13.42
C ARG A 53 -6.91 -7.38 12.19
N ALA A 54 -6.68 -6.69 11.09
CA ALA A 54 -7.43 -6.87 9.84
C ALA A 54 -6.64 -7.65 8.78
N GLY A 55 -5.33 -7.81 8.95
CA GLY A 55 -4.44 -8.43 7.96
C GLY A 55 -4.24 -7.57 6.71
N ASN A 56 -4.36 -6.25 6.83
CA ASN A 56 -4.33 -5.33 5.69
C ASN A 56 -2.99 -4.58 5.61
N LEU A 57 -2.50 -4.40 4.39
CA LEU A 57 -1.42 -3.47 4.03
C LEU A 57 -2.04 -2.22 3.43
N VAL A 58 -1.76 -1.08 4.04
CA VAL A 58 -2.34 0.21 3.67
C VAL A 58 -1.24 1.18 3.28
N VAL A 59 -1.39 1.80 2.13
CA VAL A 59 -0.52 2.90 1.69
C VAL A 59 -1.03 4.19 2.30
N ALA A 60 -0.16 4.88 3.03
CA ALA A 60 -0.42 6.22 3.54
C ALA A 60 -0.08 7.25 2.45
N ILE A 61 -0.97 8.20 2.25
CA ILE A 61 -0.89 9.24 1.22
C ILE A 61 -0.98 10.58 1.92
N SER A 62 -0.17 11.54 1.49
CA SER A 62 -0.29 12.92 1.95
C SER A 62 -0.27 13.89 0.77
N GLY A 63 -0.77 15.10 0.99
CA GLY A 63 -1.00 16.09 -0.06
C GLY A 63 -2.38 15.97 -0.71
N ALA A 64 -2.70 16.90 -1.59
CA ALA A 64 -3.98 16.93 -2.28
C ALA A 64 -3.86 16.16 -3.60
N HIS A 65 -4.66 15.10 -3.77
CA HIS A 65 -4.81 14.42 -5.06
C HIS A 65 -6.29 14.35 -5.43
N THR A 66 -6.58 14.48 -6.73
CA THR A 66 -7.94 14.33 -7.26
C THR A 66 -7.97 13.15 -8.22
N GLY A 67 -8.77 12.14 -7.90
CA GLY A 67 -8.91 10.94 -8.72
C GLY A 67 -7.85 9.86 -8.46
N PRO A 68 -7.84 8.80 -9.29
CA PRO A 68 -6.89 7.70 -9.17
C PRO A 68 -5.47 8.17 -9.49
N PHE A 69 -4.50 7.63 -8.77
CA PHE A 69 -3.08 7.86 -9.02
C PHE A 69 -2.33 6.51 -9.00
N ARG A 70 -1.16 6.45 -9.63
CA ARG A 70 -0.35 5.24 -9.73
C ARG A 70 0.55 5.10 -8.51
N VAL A 71 0.60 3.88 -7.97
CA VAL A 71 1.53 3.49 -6.90
C VAL A 71 2.49 2.45 -7.47
N ASN A 72 3.78 2.75 -7.45
CA ASN A 72 4.81 1.75 -7.71
C ASN A 72 5.23 1.14 -6.37
N TYR A 73 5.52 -0.16 -6.36
CA TYR A 73 5.88 -0.87 -5.14
C TYR A 73 7.00 -1.88 -5.36
N ILE A 74 7.72 -2.16 -4.28
CA ILE A 74 8.69 -3.26 -4.17
C ILE A 74 8.26 -4.10 -2.97
N VAL A 75 8.15 -5.41 -3.20
CA VAL A 75 7.88 -6.39 -2.14
C VAL A 75 9.12 -7.24 -1.94
N VAL A 76 9.58 -7.29 -0.69
CA VAL A 76 10.66 -8.18 -0.26
C VAL A 76 10.05 -9.22 0.66
N LEU A 77 10.16 -10.49 0.25
CA LEU A 77 9.66 -11.64 0.98
C LEU A 77 10.83 -12.36 1.66
N GLY A 78 10.77 -12.52 2.97
CA GLY A 78 11.78 -13.24 3.78
C GLY A 78 11.29 -14.59 4.31
#